data_AF-A0A3D0TIA3-F1
#
_entry.id   AF-A0A3D0TIA3-F1
#
_cell.length_a   1.000
_cell.length_b   1.000
_cell.length_c   1.000
_cell.angle_alpha   90.00
_cell.angle_beta   90.00
_cell.angle_gamma   90.00
#
_symmetry.space_group_name_H-M   'P 1'
#
loop_
_entity.id
_entity.type
_entity.pdbx_description
1 polymer ?
#
loop_
_entity_poly.entity_id
_entity_poly.type
_entity_poly.pdbx_seq_one_letter_code
_entity_poly.pdbx_strand_id
1 'polypeptide(L)'
;FLGQPVYSFALVLSGLLTASGLGSFLSSRFSRTGIRFYFLLLLFGLFFCFRNLPDLLRELSGEEWIIRLLWAWLVVSASGLLMGIPFPAGLKHFAVFGKHTEERRIRVAMAWCANACASVAGAAGAVWIAQLAGQSILFLLGALAYGTAWLTLEIRGG
;
A
#
# COMPACT_ATOMS: atom_id res chain seq x y z
N PHE A 1 5.33 -12.51 15.99
CA PHE A 1 5.44 -11.16 16.59
C PHE A 1 4.35 -10.89 17.63
N LEU A 2 3.05 -10.97 17.32
CA LEU A 2 1.99 -10.67 18.30
C LEU A 2 1.51 -11.86 19.15
N GLY A 3 2.16 -13.02 19.04
CA GLY A 3 1.85 -14.24 19.78
C GLY A 3 0.64 -15.01 19.22
N GLN A 4 -0.49 -14.35 19.00
CA GLN A 4 -1.72 -14.95 18.49
C GLN A 4 -2.04 -14.50 17.05
N PRO A 5 -2.38 -15.42 16.13
CA PRO A 5 -2.76 -15.09 14.75
C PRO A 5 -3.97 -14.15 14.67
N VAL A 6 -4.94 -14.33 15.58
CA VAL A 6 -6.19 -13.56 15.62
C VAL A 6 -5.91 -12.08 15.87
N TYR A 7 -5.06 -11.74 16.84
CA TYR A 7 -4.69 -10.35 17.12
C TYR A 7 -3.92 -9.72 15.96
N SER A 8 -3.03 -10.49 15.33
CA SER A 8 -2.28 -10.02 14.16
C SER A 8 -3.23 -9.68 13.01
N PHE A 9 -4.17 -10.57 12.72
CA PHE A 9 -5.13 -10.39 11.64
C PHE A 9 -6.06 -9.19 11.91
N ALA A 10 -6.64 -9.10 13.11
CA ALA A 10 -7.53 -8.01 13.49
C ALA A 10 -6.84 -6.65 13.40
N LEU A 11 -5.61 -6.54 13.93
CA LEU A 11 -4.83 -5.31 13.88
C LEU A 11 -4.47 -4.94 12.44
N VAL A 12 -4.00 -5.91 11.65
CA VAL A 12 -3.59 -5.65 10.27
C VAL A 12 -4.79 -5.20 9.43
N LEU A 13 -5.91 -5.92 9.52
CA LEU A 13 -7.11 -5.61 8.75
C LEU A 13 -7.72 -4.28 9.17
N SER A 14 -7.92 -4.05 10.47
CA SER A 14 -8.49 -2.79 10.96
C SER A 14 -7.59 -1.59 10.67
N GLY A 15 -6.27 -1.72 10.89
CA GLY A 15 -5.29 -0.68 10.58
C GLY A 15 -5.23 -0.36 9.09
N LEU A 16 -5.16 -1.37 8.23
CA LEU A 16 -5.16 -1.15 6.77
C LEU A 16 -6.45 -0.50 6.29
N LEU A 17 -7.62 -0.98 6.71
CA LEU A 17 -8.91 -0.45 6.24
C LEU A 17 -9.13 1.00 6.70
N THR A 18 -8.88 1.28 7.98
CA THR A 18 -9.04 2.63 8.53
C THR A 18 -8.05 3.61 7.90
N ALA A 19 -6.77 3.23 7.85
CA ALA A 19 -5.72 4.10 7.33
C ALA A 19 -5.82 4.32 5.82
N SER A 20 -6.12 3.27 5.05
CA SER A 20 -6.31 3.41 3.59
C SER A 20 -7.55 4.24 3.24
N GLY A 21 -8.63 4.12 4.02
CA GLY A 21 -9.80 4.99 3.91
C GLY A 21 -9.45 6.46 4.16
N LEU A 22 -8.67 6.74 5.22
CA LEU A 22 -8.17 8.08 5.52
C LEU A 22 -7.24 8.61 4.41
N GLY A 23 -6.30 7.80 3.92
CA GLY A 23 -5.42 8.15 2.81
C GLY A 23 -6.19 8.48 1.53
N SER A 24 -7.22 7.70 1.24
CA SER A 24 -8.13 7.95 0.10
C SER A 24 -8.87 9.28 0.24
N PHE A 25 -9.40 9.59 1.43
CA PHE A 25 -10.03 10.88 1.69
C PHE A 25 -9.06 12.06 1.54
N LEU A 26 -7.85 11.92 2.06
CA LEU A 26 -6.80 12.95 1.98
C LEU A 26 -6.35 13.20 0.52
N SER A 27 -6.32 12.14 -0.31
CA SER A 27 -5.98 12.23 -1.73
C SER A 27 -6.84 13.23 -2.51
N SER A 28 -8.10 13.43 -2.09
CA SER A 28 -9.04 14.33 -2.75
C SER A 28 -8.57 15.79 -2.77
N ARG A 29 -7.77 16.17 -1.76
CA ARG A 29 -7.27 17.54 -1.53
C ARG A 29 -5.84 17.78 -2.03
N PHE A 30 -5.12 16.75 -2.46
CA PHE A 30 -3.72 16.91 -2.88
C PHE A 30 -3.57 17.35 -4.34
N SER A 31 -2.60 18.23 -4.57
CA SER A 31 -2.10 18.58 -5.90
C SER A 31 -1.29 17.43 -6.50
N ARG A 32 -1.03 17.48 -7.81
CA ARG A 32 -0.23 16.49 -8.53
C ARG A 32 1.16 16.28 -7.90
N THR A 33 1.80 17.36 -7.45
CA THR A 33 3.09 17.33 -6.75
C THR A 33 2.99 16.63 -5.41
N GLY A 34 1.90 16.85 -4.66
CA GLY A 34 1.64 16.14 -3.40
C GLY A 34 1.53 14.63 -3.62
N ILE A 35 0.76 14.20 -4.64
CA ILE A 35 0.62 12.78 -4.98
C ILE A 35 1.99 12.15 -5.29
N ARG A 36 2.83 12.82 -6.09
CA ARG A 36 4.20 12.35 -6.38
C ARG A 36 5.04 12.19 -5.11
N PHE A 37 4.98 13.17 -4.20
CA PHE A 37 5.69 13.12 -2.93
C PHE A 37 5.25 11.92 -2.08
N TYR A 38 3.94 11.69 -1.92
CA TYR A 38 3.44 10.53 -1.17
C TYR A 38 3.78 9.21 -1.83
N PHE A 39 3.85 9.17 -3.16
CA PHE A 39 4.30 7.99 -3.90
C PHE A 39 5.78 7.68 -3.63
N LEU A 40 6.65 8.70 -3.64
CA LEU A 40 8.05 8.55 -3.28
C LEU A 40 8.23 8.15 -1.81
N LEU A 41 7.42 8.73 -0.91
CA LEU A 41 7.41 8.38 0.51
C LEU A 41 6.99 6.91 0.72
N LEU A 42 6.00 6.43 -0.03
CA LEU A 42 5.60 5.02 -0.04
C LEU A 42 6.76 4.13 -0.50
N LEU A 43 7.40 4.45 -1.63
CA LEU A 43 8.55 3.69 -2.14
C LEU A 43 9.71 3.64 -1.14
N PHE A 44 10.03 4.80 -0.55
CA PHE A 44 11.05 4.89 0.49
C PHE A 44 10.67 4.04 1.71
N GLY A 45 9.41 4.10 2.15
CA GLY A 45 8.91 3.29 3.27
C GLY A 45 9.01 1.79 3.00
N LEU A 46 8.62 1.32 1.81
CA LEU A 46 8.74 -0.10 1.45
C LEU A 46 10.20 -0.54 1.33
N PHE A 47 11.07 0.29 0.76
CA PHE A 47 12.50 0.00 0.67
C PHE A 47 13.17 -0.02 2.05
N PHE A 48 12.78 0.91 2.93
CA PHE A 48 13.23 0.93 4.32
C PHE A 48 12.80 -0.35 5.05
N CYS A 49 11.56 -0.80 4.85
CA CYS A 49 11.08 -2.07 5.39
C CYS A 49 11.86 -3.25 4.81
N PHE A 50 12.10 -3.31 3.51
CA PHE A 50 12.92 -4.36 2.90
C PHE A 50 14.27 -4.51 3.61
N ARG A 51 14.95 -3.40 3.89
CA ARG A 51 16.29 -3.38 4.48
C ARG A 51 16.29 -3.66 5.99
N ASN A 52 15.41 -3.01 6.75
CA ASN A 52 15.52 -2.96 8.22
C ASN A 52 14.53 -3.87 8.94
N LEU A 53 13.52 -4.43 8.26
CA LEU A 53 12.50 -5.25 8.91
C LEU A 53 13.07 -6.47 9.67
N PRO A 54 14.09 -7.21 9.16
CA PRO A 54 14.65 -8.34 9.91
C PRO A 54 15.27 -7.90 11.24
N ASP A 55 16.04 -6.81 11.23
CA ASP A 55 16.72 -6.27 12.40
C ASP A 55 15.70 -5.69 13.40
N LEU A 56 14.73 -4.92 12.89
CA LEU A 56 13.62 -4.36 13.68
C LEU A 56 12.81 -5.47 14.37
N LEU A 57 12.47 -6.54 13.64
CA LEU A 57 11.73 -7.67 14.22
C LEU A 57 12.55 -8.40 15.30
N ARG A 58 13.87 -8.48 15.14
CA ARG A 58 14.78 -9.10 16.11
C ARG A 58 14.88 -8.27 17.38
N GLU A 59 15.11 -6.97 17.27
CA GLU A 59 15.18 -6.04 18.41
C GLU A 59 13.86 -6.00 19.17
N LEU A 60 12.74 -5.81 18.48
CA LEU A 60 11.43 -5.75 19.12
C LEU A 60 10.89 -7.11 19.57
N SER A 61 11.58 -8.23 19.26
CA SER A 61 11.11 -9.54 19.70
C SER A 61 11.22 -9.75 21.21
N GLY A 62 12.17 -9.06 21.86
CA GLY A 62 12.40 -9.11 23.31
C GLY A 62 11.59 -8.08 24.12
N GLU A 63 10.92 -7.15 23.44
CA GLU A 63 10.16 -6.07 24.07
C GLU A 63 8.79 -6.52 24.58
N GLU A 64 8.18 -5.69 25.43
CA GLU A 64 6.83 -5.92 25.96
C GLU A 64 5.78 -6.03 24.84
N TRP A 65 4.75 -6.84 25.09
CA TRP A 65 3.68 -7.07 24.12
C TRP A 65 2.99 -5.77 23.66
N ILE A 66 2.80 -4.80 24.55
CA ILE A 66 2.15 -3.51 24.23
C ILE A 66 3.00 -2.70 23.26
N ILE A 67 4.32 -2.64 23.48
CA ILE A 67 5.25 -1.93 22.61
C ILE A 67 5.21 -2.53 21.20
N ARG A 68 5.24 -3.86 21.10
CA ARG A 68 5.14 -4.59 19.83
C ARG A 68 3.81 -4.33 19.12
N LEU A 69 2.71 -4.27 19.86
CA LEU A 69 1.39 -3.93 19.33
C LEU A 69 1.36 -2.53 18.73
N LEU A 70 1.87 -1.52 19.45
CA LEU A 70 1.90 -0.14 18.99
C LEU A 70 2.77 0.02 17.73
N TRP A 71 3.96 -0.60 17.71
CA TRP A 71 4.82 -0.58 16.54
C TRP A 71 4.19 -1.26 15.33
N ALA A 72 3.58 -2.43 15.51
CA ALA A 72 2.87 -3.11 14.43
C ALA A 72 1.72 -2.24 13.90
N TRP A 73 0.92 -1.64 14.79
CA TRP A 73 -0.18 -0.76 14.40
C TRP A 73 0.32 0.48 13.64
N LEU A 74 1.39 1.11 14.10
CA LEU A 74 1.97 2.29 13.48
C LEU A 74 2.50 1.98 12.08
N VAL A 75 3.29 0.91 11.92
CA VAL A 75 3.86 0.52 10.61
C VAL A 75 2.76 0.14 9.63
N VAL A 76 1.76 -0.63 10.08
CA VAL A 76 0.63 -1.03 9.24
C VAL A 76 -0.23 0.17 8.85
N SER A 77 -0.56 1.04 9.80
CA SER A 77 -1.41 2.21 9.54
C SER A 77 -0.70 3.21 8.64
N ALA A 78 0.59 3.48 8.88
CA ALA A 78 1.38 4.34 8.00
C ALA A 78 1.43 3.79 6.56
N SER A 79 1.68 2.49 6.41
CA SER A 79 1.69 1.83 5.11
C SER A 79 0.31 1.89 4.44
N GLY A 80 -0.76 1.58 5.16
CA GLY A 80 -2.13 1.63 4.66
C GLY A 80 -2.54 3.03 4.21
N LEU A 81 -2.16 4.06 4.96
CA LEU A 81 -2.42 5.46 4.59
C LEU A 81 -1.71 5.82 3.29
N LEU A 82 -0.42 5.50 3.17
CA LEU A 82 0.36 5.80 1.98
C LEU A 82 -0.13 5.03 0.74
N MET A 83 -0.51 3.75 0.91
CA MET A 83 -1.07 2.92 -0.16
C MET A 83 -2.48 3.37 -0.58
N GLY A 84 -3.25 3.99 0.31
CA GLY A 84 -4.62 4.46 0.04
C GLY A 84 -4.72 5.74 -0.80
N ILE A 85 -3.63 6.50 -0.95
CA ILE A 85 -3.57 7.75 -1.71
C ILE A 85 -3.49 7.56 -3.25
N PRO A 86 -2.62 6.69 -3.80
CA PRO A 86 -2.36 6.66 -5.25
C PRO A 86 -3.54 6.18 -6.10
N PHE A 87 -4.34 5.21 -5.63
CA PHE A 87 -5.43 4.64 -6.42
C PHE A 87 -6.57 5.65 -6.71
N PRO A 88 -7.14 6.35 -5.71
CA PRO A 88 -8.15 7.39 -5.96
C PRO A 88 -7.60 8.58 -6.75
N ALA A 89 -6.33 8.96 -6.50
CA ALA A 89 -5.65 10.00 -7.24
C ALA A 89 -5.50 9.63 -8.74
N GLY A 90 -5.10 8.40 -9.04
CA GLY A 90 -5.03 7.87 -10.40
C GLY A 90 -6.39 7.86 -11.08
N LEU A 91 -7.43 7.36 -10.40
CA LEU A 91 -8.82 7.38 -10.89
C LEU A 91 -9.28 8.81 -11.24
N LYS A 92 -9.00 9.80 -10.39
CA LYS A 92 -9.33 11.21 -10.66
C LYS A 92 -8.63 11.73 -11.91
N HIS A 93 -7.37 11.37 -12.13
CA HIS A 93 -6.62 11.79 -13.31
C HIS A 93 -7.12 11.10 -14.58
N PHE A 94 -7.25 9.77 -14.58
CA PHE A 94 -7.70 8.99 -15.74
C PHE A 94 -9.19 9.21 -16.10
N ALA A 95 -10.04 9.52 -15.12
CA ALA A 95 -11.46 9.77 -15.34
C ALA A 95 -11.78 11.18 -15.87
N VAL A 96 -10.80 12.09 -15.94
CA VAL A 96 -10.95 13.43 -16.54
C VAL A 96 -10.70 13.41 -18.06
N PHE A 97 -9.98 12.42 -18.59
CA PHE A 97 -9.59 12.35 -20.01
C PHE A 97 -10.65 11.78 -20.97
N GLY A 98 -11.95 11.87 -20.67
CA GLY A 98 -13.01 11.40 -21.58
C GLY A 98 -14.18 12.36 -21.66
N LYS A 99 -14.40 12.97 -22.83
CA LYS A 99 -15.58 13.80 -23.13
C LYS A 99 -16.88 12.97 -23.24
N HIS A 100 -16.79 11.65 -23.32
CA HIS A 100 -17.95 10.73 -23.39
C HIS A 100 -18.17 9.98 -22.07
N THR A 101 -19.39 10.12 -21.52
CA THR A 101 -19.82 9.57 -20.22
C THR A 101 -19.70 8.04 -20.15
N GLU A 102 -19.86 7.33 -21.27
CA GLU A 102 -19.87 5.87 -21.33
C GLU A 102 -18.47 5.26 -21.26
N GLU A 103 -17.53 5.73 -22.09
CA GLU A 103 -16.12 5.30 -22.01
C GLU A 103 -15.51 5.54 -20.64
N ARG A 104 -15.86 6.67 -20.01
CA ARG A 104 -15.42 6.97 -18.64
C ARG A 104 -15.91 5.93 -17.65
N ARG A 105 -17.18 5.50 -17.73
CA ARG A 105 -17.73 4.45 -16.85
C ARG A 105 -17.01 3.12 -17.06
N ILE A 106 -16.74 2.74 -18.31
CA ILE A 106 -16.02 1.50 -18.63
C ILE A 106 -14.60 1.55 -18.05
N ARG A 107 -13.84 2.64 -18.25
CA ARG A 107 -12.48 2.77 -17.70
C ARG A 107 -12.45 2.69 -16.17
N VAL A 108 -13.40 3.35 -15.49
CA VAL A 108 -13.51 3.29 -14.03
C VAL A 108 -13.85 1.88 -13.55
N ALA A 109 -14.80 1.20 -14.22
CA ALA A 109 -15.15 -0.19 -13.91
C ALA A 109 -13.95 -1.13 -14.07
N MET A 110 -13.20 -1.01 -15.18
CA MET A 110 -11.99 -1.79 -15.42
C MET A 110 -10.91 -1.56 -14.35
N ALA A 111 -10.72 -0.32 -13.91
CA ALA A 111 -9.77 0.00 -12.84
C ALA A 111 -10.16 -0.65 -11.51
N TRP A 112 -11.45 -0.65 -11.17
CA TRP A 112 -11.96 -1.35 -9.98
C TRP A 112 -11.85 -2.88 -10.11
N CYS A 113 -12.16 -3.45 -11.27
CA CYS A 113 -11.98 -4.88 -11.54
C CYS A 113 -10.51 -5.29 -11.36
N ALA A 114 -9.58 -4.53 -11.95
CA ALA A 114 -8.15 -4.78 -11.81
C ALA A 114 -7.70 -4.71 -10.34
N ASN A 115 -8.17 -3.73 -9.57
CA ASN A 115 -7.86 -3.60 -8.16
C ASN A 115 -8.39 -4.78 -7.32
N ALA A 116 -9.60 -5.26 -7.61
CA ALA A 116 -10.18 -6.41 -6.94
C ALA A 116 -9.37 -7.69 -7.24
N CYS A 117 -9.05 -7.95 -8.52
CA CYS A 117 -8.21 -9.09 -8.91
C CYS A 117 -6.82 -9.03 -8.27
N ALA A 118 -6.18 -7.86 -8.29
CA ALA A 118 -4.87 -7.65 -7.68
C ALA A 118 -4.89 -7.83 -6.17
N SER A 119 -5.97 -7.45 -5.49
CA SER A 119 -6.11 -7.62 -4.04
C SER A 119 -6.19 -9.10 -3.65
N VAL A 120 -6.93 -9.91 -4.40
CA VAL A 120 -7.03 -11.37 -4.15
C VAL A 120 -5.72 -12.07 -4.48
N ALA A 121 -5.17 -11.83 -5.67
CA ALA A 121 -3.91 -12.43 -6.10
C ALA A 121 -2.73 -11.99 -5.23
N GLY A 122 -2.70 -10.70 -4.86
CA GLY A 122 -1.69 -10.12 -3.99
C GLY A 122 -1.77 -10.66 -2.57
N ALA A 123 -2.95 -10.78 -1.97
CA ALA A 123 -3.08 -11.33 -0.61
C ALA A 123 -2.67 -12.80 -0.55
N ALA A 124 -3.12 -13.63 -1.50
CA ALA A 124 -2.72 -15.03 -1.57
C ALA A 124 -1.22 -15.17 -1.89
N GLY A 125 -0.74 -14.46 -2.91
CA GLY A 125 0.66 -14.48 -3.33
C GLY A 125 1.62 -13.97 -2.27
N ALA A 126 1.23 -12.95 -1.49
CA ALA A 126 2.04 -12.39 -0.42
C ALA A 126 2.36 -13.44 0.66
N VAL A 127 1.38 -14.28 1.02
CA VAL A 127 1.62 -15.38 1.98
C VAL A 127 2.64 -16.36 1.41
N TRP A 128 2.46 -16.81 0.17
CA TRP A 128 3.40 -17.75 -0.47
C TRP A 128 4.81 -17.17 -0.60
N ILE A 129 4.93 -15.93 -1.06
CA ILE A 129 6.23 -15.24 -1.20
C ILE A 129 6.89 -15.09 0.17
N ALA A 130 6.15 -14.65 1.19
CA ALA A 130 6.71 -14.48 2.53
C ALA A 130 7.21 -15.80 3.13
N GLN A 131 6.55 -16.92 2.85
CA GLN A 131 6.96 -18.24 3.35
C GLN A 131 8.14 -18.83 2.57
N LEU A 132 8.19 -18.65 1.25
CA LEU A 132 9.23 -19.24 0.40
C LEU A 132 10.51 -18.40 0.30
N ALA A 133 10.35 -17.09 0.20
CA ALA A 133 11.41 -16.13 -0.09
C ALA A 133 11.67 -15.15 1.07
N GLY A 134 10.83 -15.17 2.11
CA GLY A 134 10.93 -14.29 3.27
C GLY A 134 10.20 -12.96 3.11
N GLN A 135 9.94 -12.32 4.25
CA GLN A 135 9.17 -11.07 4.32
C GLN A 135 9.89 -9.89 3.63
N SER A 136 11.23 -9.82 3.70
CA SER A 136 11.98 -8.77 3.01
C SER A 136 11.72 -8.80 1.50
N ILE A 137 11.80 -9.98 0.85
CA ILE A 137 11.58 -10.09 -0.59
C ILE A 137 10.15 -9.66 -0.98
N LEU A 138 9.16 -9.96 -0.13
CA LEU A 138 7.80 -9.46 -0.32
C LEU A 138 7.74 -7.92 -0.38
N PHE A 139 8.41 -7.23 0.55
CA PHE A 139 8.46 -5.75 0.54
C PHE A 139 9.22 -5.20 -0.68
N LEU A 140 10.27 -5.88 -1.14
CA LEU A 140 10.98 -5.51 -2.36
C LEU A 140 10.09 -5.63 -3.60
N LEU A 141 9.35 -6.73 -3.75
CA LEU A 141 8.40 -6.92 -4.85
C LEU A 141 7.29 -5.87 -4.82
N GLY A 142 6.79 -5.53 -3.63
CA GLY A 142 5.87 -4.40 -3.44
C GLY A 142 6.47 -3.08 -3.91
N ALA A 143 7.72 -2.78 -3.52
CA ALA A 143 8.41 -1.56 -3.92
C ALA A 143 8.59 -1.48 -5.44
N LEU A 144 8.91 -2.60 -6.10
CA LEU A 144 9.03 -2.68 -7.56
C LEU A 144 7.66 -2.49 -8.24
N ALA A 145 6.60 -3.09 -7.72
CA ALA A 145 5.24 -2.93 -8.26
C ALA A 145 4.77 -1.47 -8.17
N TYR A 146 4.97 -0.81 -7.02
CA TYR A 146 4.71 0.63 -6.91
C TYR A 146 5.67 1.44 -7.78
N GLY A 147 6.94 1.05 -7.88
CA GLY A 147 7.94 1.76 -8.68
C GLY A 147 7.58 1.81 -10.16
N THR A 148 7.09 0.69 -10.72
CA THR A 148 6.58 0.67 -12.10
C THR A 148 5.35 1.55 -12.26
N ALA A 149 4.42 1.55 -11.30
CA ALA A 149 3.26 2.45 -11.31
C ALA A 149 3.68 3.93 -11.28
N TRP A 150 4.66 4.30 -10.46
CA TRP A 150 5.22 5.66 -10.43
C TRP A 150 5.85 6.06 -11.76
N LEU A 151 6.66 5.18 -12.36
CA LEU A 151 7.26 5.41 -13.67
C LEU A 151 6.21 5.64 -14.75
N THR A 152 5.14 4.83 -14.79
CA THR A 152 4.05 5.05 -15.76
C THR A 152 3.34 6.39 -15.59
N LEU A 153 3.24 6.88 -14.36
CA LEU A 153 2.63 8.18 -14.04
C LEU A 153 3.52 9.34 -14.49
N GLU A 154 4.84 9.19 -14.39
CA GLU A 154 5.79 10.18 -14.85
C GLU A 154 5.86 10.24 -16.38
N ILE A 155 5.91 9.08 -17.06
CA ILE A 155 5.97 9.00 -18.53
C ILE A 155 4.71 9.58 -19.20
N ARG A 156 3.52 9.32 -18.65
CA ARG A 156 2.27 9.90 -19.16
C ARG A 156 2.03 11.33 -18.69
N GLY A 157 2.84 11.81 -17.76
CA GLY A 157 2.61 13.07 -17.09
C GLY A 157 3.50 14.23 -17.51
N GLY A 158 4.59 13.94 -18.23
CA GLY A 158 5.40 14.89 -18.97
C GLY A 158 4.83 15.25 -20.34
#